data_AF-A0A7J6KHL8-F1
#
_entry.id   AF-A0A7J6KHL8-F1
#
_cell.length_a   1.000
_cell.length_b   1.000
_cell.length_c   1.000
_cell.angle_alpha   90.00
_cell.angle_beta   90.00
_cell.angle_gamma   90.00
#
_symmetry.space_group_name_H-M   'P 1'
#
loop_
_entity.id
_entity.type
_entity.pdbx_description
1 polymer ?
#
loop_
_entity_poly.entity_id
_entity_poly.type
_entity_poly.pdbx_seq_one_letter_code
_entity_poly.pdbx_strand_id
1 'polypeptide(L)'
;GTILMDMESQNLKTSGREAFNNYIDALLDCILCKETGLYSNLSKPEMLFFGPDENTAGFMKLGALRAKARGYKYWKSLTTGKSVVLGGIPHDKYAMTTNSIHQYVLELLDKLGLEESKLTKVMSGGPDGDLGSNEILISKDKTIAICDGTGVAYDPQGLNREELTRLAHLRVGVSSFSRDKLSADPKAFLVTIDDKD
;
A
#
# COMPACT_ATOMS: atom_id res chain seq x y z
N GLY A 1 -8.06 -15.30 -0.32
CA GLY A 1 -9.31 -15.81 0.26
C GLY A 1 -10.25 -14.64 0.41
N THR A 2 -11.56 -14.86 0.32
CA THR A 2 -12.53 -13.75 0.23
C THR A 2 -13.76 -14.07 1.08
N ILE A 3 -14.30 -13.06 1.77
CA ILE A 3 -15.57 -13.13 2.47
C ILE A 3 -16.48 -12.09 1.80
N LEU A 4 -17.59 -12.53 1.23
CA LEU A 4 -18.56 -11.64 0.59
C LEU A 4 -19.49 -11.08 1.66
N MET A 5 -19.47 -9.75 1.83
CA MET A 5 -20.28 -9.04 2.82
C MET A 5 -20.66 -7.66 2.27
N ASP A 6 -21.77 -7.11 2.73
CA ASP A 6 -22.15 -5.73 2.45
C ASP A 6 -21.11 -4.75 3.01
N MET A 7 -20.85 -3.63 2.32
CA MET A 7 -19.78 -2.68 2.67
C MET A 7 -19.85 -2.20 4.13
N GLU A 8 -21.05 -1.91 4.63
CA GLU A 8 -21.26 -1.44 6.02
C GLU A 8 -20.89 -2.51 7.07
N SER A 9 -20.89 -3.77 6.67
CA SER A 9 -20.62 -4.93 7.52
C SER A 9 -19.16 -5.38 7.53
N GLN A 10 -18.26 -4.73 6.77
CA GLN A 10 -16.89 -5.23 6.55
C GLN A 10 -15.84 -4.82 7.61
N ASN A 11 -16.22 -4.17 8.71
CA ASN A 11 -15.26 -3.61 9.67
C ASN A 11 -15.25 -4.34 11.04
N LEU A 12 -14.24 -4.06 11.85
CA LEU A 12 -14.03 -4.70 13.16
C LEU A 12 -15.11 -4.42 14.20
N LYS A 13 -15.95 -3.40 14.00
CA LYS A 13 -17.03 -3.01 14.91
C LYS A 13 -18.39 -3.54 14.45
N THR A 14 -18.44 -4.28 13.35
CA THR A 14 -19.66 -4.88 12.80
C THR A 14 -19.51 -6.39 12.68
N SER A 15 -20.43 -7.05 11.97
CA SER A 15 -20.41 -8.51 11.75
C SER A 15 -19.13 -9.00 11.05
N GLY A 16 -18.37 -8.10 10.39
CA GLY A 16 -17.07 -8.40 9.79
C GLY A 16 -16.07 -9.01 10.78
N ARG A 17 -16.11 -8.60 12.06
CA ARG A 17 -15.28 -9.21 13.11
C ARG A 17 -15.59 -10.69 13.32
N GLU A 18 -16.86 -11.03 13.39
CA GLU A 18 -17.32 -12.40 13.60
C GLU A 18 -17.04 -13.25 12.35
N ALA A 19 -17.38 -12.71 11.17
CA ALA A 19 -17.08 -13.37 9.90
C ALA A 19 -15.60 -13.67 9.73
N PHE A 20 -14.71 -12.71 10.04
CA PHE A 20 -13.27 -12.92 10.01
C PHE A 20 -12.80 -13.98 11.00
N ASN A 21 -13.33 -13.98 12.24
CA ASN A 21 -12.98 -15.01 13.23
C ASN A 21 -13.43 -16.39 12.77
N ASN A 22 -14.67 -16.52 12.28
CA ASN A 22 -15.20 -17.80 11.78
C ASN A 22 -14.38 -18.30 10.59
N TYR A 23 -13.97 -17.40 9.69
CA TYR A 23 -13.08 -17.73 8.57
C TYR A 23 -11.71 -18.24 9.06
N ILE A 24 -11.08 -17.52 9.99
CA ILE A 24 -9.79 -17.93 10.56
C ILE A 24 -9.91 -19.23 11.37
N ASP A 25 -10.98 -19.41 12.14
CA ASP A 25 -11.20 -20.63 12.91
C ASP A 25 -11.39 -21.83 12.00
N ALA A 26 -12.17 -21.72 10.91
CA ALA A 26 -12.33 -22.79 9.93
C ALA A 26 -10.99 -23.16 9.27
N LEU A 27 -10.16 -22.17 8.93
CA LEU A 27 -8.82 -22.44 8.38
C LEU A 27 -7.89 -23.08 9.42
N LEU A 28 -7.94 -22.62 10.68
CA LEU A 28 -7.18 -23.21 11.78
C LEU A 28 -7.63 -24.63 12.09
N ASP A 29 -8.91 -24.96 11.93
CA ASP A 29 -9.41 -26.31 12.09
C ASP A 29 -8.75 -27.25 11.09
N CYS A 30 -8.62 -26.81 9.83
CA CYS A 30 -7.92 -27.55 8.78
C CYS A 30 -6.41 -27.67 9.05
N ILE A 31 -5.77 -26.59 9.53
CA ILE A 31 -4.32 -26.58 9.85
C ILE A 31 -4.02 -27.49 11.05
N LEU A 32 -4.87 -27.46 12.07
CA LEU A 32 -4.78 -28.21 13.33
C LEU A 32 -5.67 -29.45 13.30
N CYS A 33 -5.72 -30.13 12.16
CA CYS A 33 -6.68 -31.21 11.91
C CYS A 33 -6.60 -32.34 12.95
N LYS A 34 -5.42 -32.62 13.52
CA LYS A 34 -5.24 -33.62 14.59
C LYS A 34 -5.90 -33.20 15.90
N GLU A 35 -5.77 -31.93 16.26
CA GLU A 35 -6.33 -31.35 17.47
C GLU A 35 -7.85 -31.14 17.36
N THR A 36 -8.36 -30.93 16.15
CA THR A 36 -9.79 -30.69 15.88
C THR A 36 -10.56 -31.95 15.47
N GLY A 37 -9.86 -33.06 15.21
CA GLY A 37 -10.47 -34.30 14.74
C GLY A 37 -10.92 -34.27 13.28
N LEU A 38 -10.48 -33.28 12.50
CA LEU A 38 -10.70 -33.26 11.06
C LEU A 38 -9.78 -34.25 10.36
N TYR A 39 -10.33 -35.01 9.42
CA TYR A 39 -9.54 -35.89 8.57
C TYR A 39 -8.77 -35.07 7.53
N SER A 40 -7.49 -35.39 7.34
CA SER A 40 -6.63 -34.77 6.33
C SER A 40 -5.92 -35.84 5.51
N ASN A 41 -5.97 -35.69 4.18
CA ASN A 41 -5.20 -36.53 3.25
C ASN A 41 -3.75 -36.03 3.07
N LEU A 42 -3.35 -34.96 3.73
CA LEU A 42 -2.00 -34.43 3.62
C LEU A 42 -1.00 -35.31 4.36
N SER A 43 0.07 -35.71 3.69
CA SER A 43 1.14 -36.52 4.29
C SER A 43 1.97 -35.74 5.33
N LYS A 44 1.89 -34.41 5.32
CA LYS A 44 2.58 -33.50 6.24
C LYS A 44 1.68 -32.30 6.57
N PRO A 45 1.85 -31.67 7.76
CA PRO A 45 1.18 -30.40 8.05
C PRO A 45 1.58 -29.33 7.04
N GLU A 46 0.61 -28.55 6.57
CA GLU A 46 0.83 -27.40 5.70
C GLU A 46 0.68 -26.11 6.51
N MET A 47 1.54 -25.13 6.22
CA MET A 47 1.49 -23.82 6.84
C MET A 47 0.85 -22.83 5.88
N LEU A 48 -0.18 -22.12 6.35
CA LEU A 48 -0.76 -21.00 5.63
C LEU A 48 -0.26 -19.68 6.19
N PHE A 49 -0.06 -18.72 5.30
CA PHE A 49 0.35 -17.35 5.60
C PHE A 49 -0.62 -16.40 4.90
N PHE A 50 -1.21 -15.48 5.65
CA PHE A 50 -2.23 -14.56 5.16
C PHE A 50 -1.69 -13.13 5.15
N GLY A 51 -1.99 -12.39 4.09
CA GLY A 51 -1.76 -10.95 4.04
C GLY A 51 -3.05 -10.17 4.21
N PRO A 52 -2.95 -8.88 4.58
CA PRO A 52 -4.07 -7.97 4.39
C PRO A 52 -4.31 -7.77 2.90
N ASP A 53 -5.56 -7.49 2.61
CA ASP A 53 -6.11 -7.11 1.31
C ASP A 53 -7.24 -6.08 1.55
N GLU A 54 -8.07 -5.79 0.55
CA GLU A 54 -9.14 -4.79 0.66
C GLU A 54 -9.97 -4.96 1.95
N ASN A 55 -10.07 -3.88 2.73
CA ASN A 55 -10.82 -3.78 3.99
C ASN A 55 -10.37 -4.72 5.13
N THR A 56 -9.26 -5.46 4.99
CA THR A 56 -8.82 -6.44 6.01
C THR A 56 -7.60 -6.04 6.83
N ALA A 57 -6.91 -4.93 6.51
CA ALA A 57 -5.69 -4.50 7.20
C ALA A 57 -5.83 -4.43 8.74
N GLY A 58 -6.96 -3.92 9.24
CA GLY A 58 -7.24 -3.85 10.68
C GLY A 58 -7.36 -5.22 11.37
N PHE A 59 -7.67 -6.27 10.63
CA PHE A 59 -7.94 -7.61 11.17
C PHE A 59 -6.69 -8.46 11.37
N MET A 60 -5.55 -8.08 10.78
CA MET A 60 -4.35 -8.93 10.81
C MET A 60 -3.86 -9.22 12.23
N LYS A 61 -3.96 -8.25 13.15
CA LYS A 61 -3.69 -8.47 14.58
C LYS A 61 -4.64 -9.50 15.20
N LEU A 62 -5.93 -9.42 14.87
CA LEU A 62 -6.96 -10.34 15.36
C LEU A 62 -6.65 -11.78 14.93
N GLY A 63 -6.30 -11.98 13.65
CA GLY A 63 -5.98 -13.32 13.12
C GLY A 63 -4.81 -13.98 13.85
N ALA A 64 -3.69 -13.26 14.03
CA ALA A 64 -2.53 -13.80 14.75
C ALA A 64 -2.84 -14.11 16.22
N LEU A 65 -3.58 -13.24 16.92
CA LEU A 65 -3.94 -13.48 18.32
C LEU A 65 -4.96 -14.61 18.47
N ARG A 66 -5.89 -14.77 17.51
CA ARG A 66 -6.82 -15.90 17.48
C ARG A 66 -6.07 -17.21 17.32
N ALA A 67 -5.11 -17.26 16.39
CA ALA A 67 -4.24 -18.42 16.20
C ALA A 67 -3.43 -18.78 17.44
N LYS A 68 -2.92 -17.76 18.16
CA LYS A 68 -2.23 -17.97 19.44
C LYS A 68 -3.15 -18.62 20.46
N ALA A 69 -4.38 -18.11 20.59
CA ALA A 69 -5.37 -18.65 21.52
C ALA A 69 -5.79 -20.09 21.17
N ARG A 70 -5.79 -20.44 19.87
CA ARG A 70 -6.06 -21.79 19.35
C ARG A 70 -4.86 -22.75 19.46
N GLY A 71 -3.74 -22.32 20.03
CA GLY A 71 -2.55 -23.16 20.21
C GLY A 71 -1.69 -23.36 18.97
N TYR A 72 -1.90 -22.58 17.90
CA TYR A 72 -1.08 -22.70 16.69
C TYR A 72 0.36 -22.25 16.95
N LYS A 73 1.32 -23.18 16.81
CA LYS A 73 2.74 -22.94 17.09
C LYS A 73 3.32 -21.72 16.34
N TYR A 74 2.90 -21.51 15.10
CA TYR A 74 3.41 -20.44 14.23
C TYR A 74 2.47 -19.22 14.17
N TRP A 75 1.70 -18.96 15.23
CA TRP A 75 0.69 -17.90 15.29
C TRP A 75 1.17 -16.51 14.86
N LYS A 76 2.44 -16.15 15.14
CA LYS A 76 2.99 -14.84 14.76
C LYS A 76 3.08 -14.67 13.24
N SER A 77 3.37 -15.74 12.51
CA SER A 77 3.51 -15.70 11.06
C SER A 77 2.21 -15.98 10.32
N LEU A 78 1.15 -16.42 11.01
CA LEU A 78 -0.13 -16.71 10.35
C LEU A 78 -0.64 -15.54 9.52
N THR A 79 -0.54 -14.31 10.03
CA THR A 79 -0.90 -13.09 9.28
C THR A 79 0.30 -12.16 9.14
N THR A 80 0.43 -11.42 8.04
CA THR A 80 1.37 -10.30 7.87
C THR A 80 0.63 -8.97 8.06
N GLY A 81 1.25 -7.80 7.79
CA GLY A 81 0.57 -6.50 7.96
C GLY A 81 0.23 -6.10 9.40
N LYS A 82 0.86 -6.75 10.40
CA LYS A 82 0.67 -6.47 11.83
C LYS A 82 1.59 -5.33 12.30
N SER A 83 1.40 -4.88 13.54
CA SER A 83 2.34 -3.95 14.19
C SER A 83 3.71 -4.60 14.47
N VAL A 84 4.73 -3.75 14.62
CA VAL A 84 6.11 -4.17 14.96
C VAL A 84 6.19 -4.95 16.27
N VAL A 85 5.35 -4.63 17.25
CA VAL A 85 5.27 -5.34 18.55
C VAL A 85 4.86 -6.81 18.36
N LEU A 86 4.09 -7.11 17.31
CA LEU A 86 3.69 -8.47 16.94
C LEU A 86 4.57 -9.07 15.84
N GLY A 87 5.72 -8.46 15.54
CA GLY A 87 6.67 -8.92 14.52
C GLY A 87 6.28 -8.56 13.08
N GLY A 88 5.43 -7.54 12.88
CA GLY A 88 5.18 -7.01 11.54
C GLY A 88 6.26 -6.05 11.06
N ILE A 89 6.39 -5.93 9.73
CA ILE A 89 7.33 -5.04 9.05
C ILE A 89 6.50 -4.00 8.27
N PRO A 90 6.48 -2.71 8.67
CA PRO A 90 5.68 -1.69 7.98
C PRO A 90 6.19 -1.43 6.56
N HIS A 91 5.40 -1.78 5.55
CA HIS A 91 5.84 -1.74 4.16
C HIS A 91 5.89 -0.32 3.58
N ASP A 92 4.98 0.56 3.99
CA ASP A 92 4.98 1.97 3.63
C ASP A 92 6.24 2.67 4.18
N LYS A 93 6.55 2.51 5.48
CA LYS A 93 7.73 3.12 6.10
C LYS A 93 9.06 2.72 5.43
N TYR A 94 9.16 1.47 5.00
CA TYR A 94 10.36 0.96 4.33
C TYR A 94 10.25 1.02 2.81
N ALA A 95 9.20 1.65 2.28
CA ALA A 95 8.95 1.84 0.86
C ALA A 95 9.15 0.56 0.04
N MET A 96 8.75 -0.62 0.55
CA MET A 96 9.19 -1.90 -0.01
C MET A 96 8.80 -2.06 -1.48
N THR A 97 7.57 -1.66 -1.84
CA THR A 97 7.09 -1.70 -3.22
C THR A 97 7.81 -0.66 -4.08
N THR A 98 7.88 0.60 -3.61
CA THR A 98 8.55 1.69 -4.33
C THR A 98 10.02 1.36 -4.58
N ASN A 99 10.77 0.96 -3.57
CA ASN A 99 12.19 0.59 -3.72
C ASN A 99 12.39 -0.53 -4.75
N SER A 100 11.49 -1.53 -4.77
CA SER A 100 11.59 -2.63 -5.73
C SER A 100 11.35 -2.17 -7.17
N ILE A 101 10.30 -1.38 -7.41
CA ILE A 101 9.97 -0.84 -8.73
C ILE A 101 11.04 0.16 -9.17
N HIS A 102 11.44 1.06 -8.29
CA HIS A 102 12.44 2.08 -8.55
C HIS A 102 13.80 1.45 -8.89
N GLN A 103 14.24 0.43 -8.13
CA GLN A 103 15.47 -0.29 -8.48
C GLN A 103 15.36 -0.93 -9.86
N TYR A 104 14.24 -1.56 -10.20
CA TYR A 104 14.03 -2.12 -11.54
C TYR A 104 14.17 -1.05 -12.63
N VAL A 105 13.63 0.15 -12.40
CA VAL A 105 13.77 1.29 -13.31
C VAL A 105 15.24 1.71 -13.41
N LEU A 106 15.96 1.88 -12.30
CA LEU A 106 17.38 2.26 -12.31
C LEU A 106 18.24 1.27 -13.12
N GLU A 107 18.03 -0.04 -12.95
CA GLU A 107 18.75 -1.08 -13.71
C GLU A 107 18.40 -1.03 -15.22
N LEU A 108 17.15 -0.69 -15.56
CA LEU A 108 16.76 -0.50 -16.95
C LEU A 108 17.44 0.74 -17.56
N LEU A 109 17.51 1.84 -16.83
CA LEU A 109 18.17 3.07 -17.27
C LEU A 109 19.67 2.84 -17.49
N ASP A 110 20.34 2.14 -16.58
CA ASP A 110 21.74 1.76 -16.71
C ASP A 110 22.01 0.97 -17.99
N LYS A 111 21.18 -0.06 -18.27
CA LYS A 111 21.26 -0.83 -19.52
C LYS A 111 21.07 -0.01 -20.78
N LEU A 112 20.31 1.08 -20.71
CA LEU A 112 20.06 1.99 -21.83
C LEU A 112 21.08 3.13 -21.90
N GLY A 113 22.00 3.24 -20.95
CA GLY A 113 22.94 4.37 -20.84
C GLY A 113 22.24 5.70 -20.56
N LEU A 114 21.09 5.67 -19.87
CA LEU A 114 20.29 6.84 -19.52
C LEU A 114 20.49 7.24 -18.06
N GLU A 115 20.51 8.54 -17.81
CA GLU A 115 20.59 9.08 -16.44
C GLU A 115 19.21 9.48 -15.95
N GLU A 116 18.79 8.98 -14.79
CA GLU A 116 17.48 9.25 -14.20
C GLU A 116 17.17 10.75 -14.11
N SER A 117 18.14 11.56 -13.69
CA SER A 117 18.01 13.01 -13.49
C SER A 117 17.65 13.79 -14.75
N LYS A 118 17.88 13.19 -15.93
CA LYS A 118 17.60 13.80 -17.24
C LYS A 118 16.25 13.40 -17.82
N LEU A 119 15.54 12.47 -17.18
CA LEU A 119 14.27 11.97 -17.68
C LEU A 119 13.10 12.75 -17.11
N THR A 120 12.04 12.85 -17.91
CA THR A 120 10.75 13.34 -17.46
C THR A 120 9.89 12.19 -16.94
N LYS A 121 9.18 12.40 -15.83
CA LYS A 121 8.24 11.42 -15.26
C LYS A 121 6.83 11.99 -15.19
N VAL A 122 5.85 11.12 -15.44
CA VAL A 122 4.44 11.35 -15.17
C VAL A 122 3.98 10.29 -14.19
N MET A 123 3.24 10.68 -13.16
CA MET A 123 2.73 9.77 -12.14
C MET A 123 1.20 9.76 -12.14
N SER A 124 0.61 8.56 -12.15
CA SER A 124 -0.78 8.34 -11.74
C SER A 124 -0.79 7.72 -10.35
N GLY A 125 -1.39 8.41 -9.39
CA GLY A 125 -1.19 8.19 -7.96
C GLY A 125 -0.37 9.34 -7.35
N GLY A 126 -0.90 9.92 -6.28
CA GLY A 126 -0.49 11.22 -5.76
C GLY A 126 0.60 11.19 -4.69
N PRO A 127 0.95 12.38 -4.17
CA PRO A 127 1.85 12.52 -3.02
C PRO A 127 1.23 12.07 -1.69
N ASP A 128 -0.05 11.75 -1.66
CA ASP A 128 -0.78 11.24 -0.48
C ASP A 128 -0.62 9.74 -0.27
N GLY A 129 -0.48 8.96 -1.35
CA GLY A 129 -0.38 7.51 -1.31
C GLY A 129 0.98 6.99 -0.86
N ASP A 130 1.02 5.75 -0.36
CA ASP A 130 2.24 5.07 0.10
C ASP A 130 3.31 4.99 -0.98
N LEU A 131 2.92 4.62 -2.21
CA LEU A 131 3.89 4.43 -3.29
C LEU A 131 4.36 5.75 -3.88
N GLY A 132 3.42 6.64 -4.21
CA GLY A 132 3.70 7.91 -4.90
C GLY A 132 4.52 8.86 -4.04
N SER A 133 4.18 9.00 -2.75
CA SER A 133 4.97 9.80 -1.81
C SER A 133 6.41 9.29 -1.70
N ASN A 134 6.59 7.98 -1.50
CA ASN A 134 7.93 7.38 -1.41
C ASN A 134 8.71 7.56 -2.72
N GLU A 135 8.06 7.43 -3.89
CA GLU A 135 8.72 7.63 -5.19
C GLU A 135 9.23 9.08 -5.32
N ILE A 136 8.41 10.07 -4.96
CA ILE A 136 8.79 11.49 -4.96
C ILE A 136 10.03 11.75 -4.09
N LEU A 137 10.12 11.05 -2.96
CA LEU A 137 11.21 11.23 -1.98
C LEU A 137 12.53 10.59 -2.41
N ILE A 138 12.50 9.52 -3.20
CA ILE A 138 13.72 8.79 -3.60
C ILE A 138 14.20 9.11 -5.01
N SER A 139 13.28 9.51 -5.91
CA SER A 139 13.57 9.69 -7.31
C SER A 139 14.29 11.00 -7.63
N LYS A 140 15.09 10.99 -8.68
CA LYS A 140 15.87 12.15 -9.15
C LYS A 140 15.39 12.72 -10.48
N ASP A 141 14.40 12.08 -11.10
CA ASP A 141 13.80 12.50 -12.37
C ASP A 141 13.23 13.93 -12.32
N LYS A 142 12.83 14.43 -13.48
CA LYS A 142 12.01 15.63 -13.62
C LYS A 142 10.53 15.24 -13.67
N THR A 143 9.85 15.24 -12.54
CA THR A 143 8.41 14.96 -12.51
C THR A 143 7.65 16.14 -13.12
N ILE A 144 7.00 15.91 -14.27
CA ILE A 144 6.29 16.97 -15.02
C ILE A 144 4.79 16.92 -14.84
N ALA A 145 4.22 15.78 -14.40
CA ALA A 145 2.80 15.68 -14.10
C ALA A 145 2.51 14.68 -13.00
N ILE A 146 1.50 14.98 -12.20
CA ILE A 146 0.88 14.08 -11.23
C ILE A 146 -0.63 14.16 -11.41
N CYS A 147 -1.26 12.99 -11.53
CA CYS A 147 -2.72 12.83 -11.55
C CYS A 147 -3.12 11.91 -10.39
N ASP A 148 -3.99 12.40 -9.51
CA ASP A 148 -4.53 11.64 -8.38
C ASP A 148 -6.02 11.93 -8.15
N GLY A 149 -6.60 11.36 -7.08
CA GLY A 149 -8.02 11.51 -6.78
C GLY A 149 -8.46 12.95 -6.43
N THR A 150 -7.53 13.87 -6.25
CA THR A 150 -7.78 15.27 -5.89
C THR A 150 -7.60 16.25 -7.05
N GLY A 151 -6.92 15.83 -8.13
CA GLY A 151 -6.73 16.67 -9.30
C GLY A 151 -5.55 16.26 -10.20
N VAL A 152 -5.13 17.19 -11.04
CA VAL A 152 -4.00 17.07 -11.97
C VAL A 152 -3.13 18.31 -11.91
N ALA A 153 -1.85 18.14 -11.63
CA ALA A 153 -0.83 19.16 -11.83
C ALA A 153 0.06 18.79 -13.00
N TYR A 154 0.39 19.77 -13.83
CA TYR A 154 1.32 19.62 -14.95
C TYR A 154 2.18 20.87 -15.11
N ASP A 155 3.48 20.67 -15.32
CA ASP A 155 4.41 21.73 -15.68
C ASP A 155 5.50 21.16 -16.61
N PRO A 156 5.62 21.64 -17.86
CA PRO A 156 6.67 21.17 -18.79
C PRO A 156 8.08 21.50 -18.29
N GLN A 157 8.22 22.54 -17.46
CA GLN A 157 9.47 22.90 -16.79
C GLN A 157 9.75 22.06 -15.55
N GLY A 158 8.86 21.12 -15.21
CA GLY A 158 8.96 20.24 -14.05
C GLY A 158 8.26 20.85 -12.85
N LEU A 159 7.45 20.04 -12.17
CA LEU A 159 6.83 20.43 -10.92
C LEU A 159 7.92 20.69 -9.87
N ASN A 160 7.72 21.72 -9.06
CA ASN A 160 8.69 22.13 -8.05
C ASN A 160 8.98 20.97 -7.06
N ARG A 161 10.23 20.50 -7.02
CA ARG A 161 10.62 19.32 -6.22
C ARG A 161 10.47 19.51 -4.72
N GLU A 162 10.76 20.71 -4.20
CA GLU A 162 10.59 21.01 -2.77
C GLU A 162 9.11 20.98 -2.38
N GLU A 163 8.24 21.51 -3.24
CA GLU A 163 6.80 21.49 -3.02
C GLU A 163 6.24 20.07 -3.08
N LEU A 164 6.66 19.27 -4.06
CA LEU A 164 6.30 17.84 -4.11
C LEU A 164 6.76 17.09 -2.85
N THR A 165 7.97 17.35 -2.39
CA THR A 165 8.53 16.77 -1.15
C THR A 165 7.69 17.15 0.07
N ARG A 166 7.25 18.42 0.15
CA ARG A 166 6.33 18.89 1.20
C ARG A 166 5.02 18.11 1.17
N LEU A 167 4.39 17.95 0.01
CA LEU A 167 3.14 17.19 -0.12
C LEU A 167 3.34 15.72 0.28
N ALA A 168 4.43 15.09 -0.18
CA ALA A 168 4.77 13.71 0.14
C ALA A 168 4.97 13.47 1.65
N HIS A 169 5.58 14.42 2.36
CA HIS A 169 5.71 14.33 3.82
C HIS A 169 4.40 14.60 4.56
N LEU A 170 3.57 15.50 4.05
CA LEU A 170 2.26 15.80 4.64
C LEU A 170 1.18 14.77 4.30
N ARG A 171 1.45 13.90 3.32
CA ARG A 171 0.51 12.90 2.79
C ARG A 171 -0.81 13.53 2.34
N VAL A 172 -0.70 14.56 1.52
CA VAL A 172 -1.84 15.27 0.91
C VAL A 172 -1.76 15.20 -0.61
N GLY A 173 -2.93 15.17 -1.25
CA GLY A 173 -3.06 15.05 -2.70
C GLY A 173 -2.55 16.29 -3.45
N VAL A 174 -2.46 16.15 -4.77
CA VAL A 174 -1.93 17.17 -5.67
C VAL A 174 -2.74 18.48 -5.66
N SER A 175 -4.02 18.45 -5.25
CA SER A 175 -4.82 19.66 -5.07
C SER A 175 -4.22 20.65 -4.07
N SER A 176 -3.36 20.16 -3.16
CA SER A 176 -2.65 20.98 -2.17
C SER A 176 -1.34 21.58 -2.69
N PHE A 177 -0.98 21.35 -3.96
CA PHE A 177 0.18 21.96 -4.61
C PHE A 177 -0.02 23.47 -4.75
N SER A 178 0.98 24.25 -4.33
CA SER A 178 0.93 25.71 -4.46
C SER A 178 1.01 26.14 -5.94
N ARG A 179 -0.02 26.83 -6.43
CA ARG A 179 -0.05 27.39 -7.80
C ARG A 179 1.11 28.35 -8.06
N ASP A 180 1.60 29.05 -7.03
CA ASP A 180 2.77 29.96 -7.12
C ASP A 180 4.09 29.21 -7.36
N LYS A 181 4.10 27.88 -7.21
CA LYS A 181 5.26 27.02 -7.49
C LYS A 181 5.23 26.41 -8.89
N LEU A 182 4.20 26.69 -9.68
CA LEU A 182 4.22 26.43 -11.12
C LEU A 182 5.15 27.46 -11.78
N SER A 183 5.81 27.04 -12.85
CA SER A 183 6.57 27.94 -13.69
C SER A 183 5.64 28.93 -14.42
N ALA A 184 6.24 29.98 -15.00
CA ALA A 184 5.53 30.92 -15.84
C ALA A 184 5.21 30.37 -17.25
N ASP A 185 5.45 29.07 -17.50
CA ASP A 185 5.12 28.46 -18.78
C ASP A 185 3.59 28.46 -18.97
N PRO A 186 3.07 28.97 -20.10
CA PRO A 186 1.63 29.08 -20.33
C PRO A 186 0.92 27.71 -20.40
N LYS A 187 1.66 26.61 -20.48
CA LYS A 187 1.11 25.26 -20.43
C LYS A 187 1.11 24.68 -19.00
N ALA A 188 1.72 25.34 -18.02
CA ALA A 188 1.70 24.87 -16.63
C ALA A 188 0.31 25.11 -16.01
N PHE A 189 -0.23 24.11 -15.32
CA PHE A 189 -1.53 24.21 -14.68
C PHE A 189 -1.66 23.29 -13.46
N LEU A 190 -2.62 23.64 -12.62
CA LEU A 190 -3.22 22.77 -11.62
C LEU A 190 -4.73 22.84 -11.81
N VAL A 191 -5.37 21.68 -11.98
CA VAL A 191 -6.82 21.54 -12.01
C VAL A 191 -7.21 20.64 -10.85
N THR A 192 -8.09 21.12 -9.98
CA THR A 192 -8.59 20.37 -8.82
C THR A 192 -10.00 19.84 -9.08
N ILE A 193 -10.43 18.82 -8.33
CA ILE A 193 -11.81 18.31 -8.40
C ILE A 193 -12.87 19.33 -7.96
N ASP A 194 -12.46 20.39 -7.25
CA ASP A 194 -13.34 21.47 -6.81
C ASP A 194 -13.43 22.62 -7.83
N ASP A 195 -12.56 22.62 -8.85
CA ASP A 195 -12.60 23.61 -9.92
C ASP A 195 -13.89 23.39 -10.73
N LYS A 196 -14.64 24.47 -10.95
CA LYS A 196 -15.86 24.48 -11.77
C LYS A 196 -15.59 25.23 -13.07
N ASP A 197 -16.22 24.78 -14.14
CA ASP A 197 -16.26 25.46 -15.45
C ASP A 197 -16.83 26.88 -15.35
#